data_AF-A0A2E5TTS4-F1
#
_entry.id   AF-A0A2E5TTS4-F1
#
_cell.length_a   1.000
_cell.length_b   1.000
_cell.length_c   1.000
_cell.angle_alpha   90.00
_cell.angle_beta   90.00
_cell.angle_gamma   90.00
#
_symmetry.space_group_name_H-M   'P 1'
#
loop_
_entity.id
_entity.type
_entity.pdbx_description
1 polymer ?
#
loop_
_entity_poly.entity_id
_entity_poly.type
_entity_poly.pdbx_seq_one_letter_code
_entity_poly.pdbx_strand_id
1 'polypeptide(L)'
;MIGYGTGSVLTERKKMVTLEHSIALKWSDGVHENPPLGAHVFLEPHMDGITVGKSVRLRIYIGREQPQFYMPGRIGQIDVLSNPQEAVRKWRNIEWRKDGLHVGVDGNRTRFFVPHAKIRPMIQ
;
A
#
# COMPACT_ATOMS: atom_id res chain seq x y z
N MET A 1 10.67 -30.72 30.92
CA MET A 1 11.02 -29.83 29.79
C MET A 1 10.06 -30.14 28.65
N ILE A 2 9.06 -29.28 28.42
CA ILE A 2 8.36 -28.80 27.18
C ILE A 2 7.33 -27.81 27.80
N GLY A 3 7.56 -26.50 27.91
CA GLY A 3 7.59 -25.49 26.85
C GLY A 3 6.49 -24.44 27.17
N TYR A 4 6.84 -23.37 27.90
CA TYR A 4 5.95 -22.24 28.23
C TYR A 4 5.80 -21.30 27.02
N GLY A 5 4.60 -20.72 26.83
CA GLY A 5 4.40 -19.59 25.92
C GLY A 5 2.95 -19.28 25.57
N THR A 6 2.22 -18.72 26.53
CA THR A 6 0.82 -18.26 26.49
C THR A 6 0.57 -17.07 25.55
N GLY A 7 -0.52 -17.10 24.77
CA GLY A 7 -1.22 -15.94 24.18
C GLY A 7 -0.53 -15.29 22.95
N SER A 8 -1.19 -15.03 21.83
CA SER A 8 -2.48 -14.33 21.73
C SER A 8 -3.30 -14.77 20.52
N VAL A 9 -4.60 -14.75 20.74
CA VAL A 9 -5.67 -15.08 19.81
C VAL A 9 -5.64 -14.12 18.62
N LEU A 10 -5.55 -14.65 17.40
CA LEU A 10 -5.81 -13.92 16.15
C LEU A 10 -7.32 -13.64 16.02
N THR A 11 -7.84 -12.72 16.84
CA THR A 11 -9.19 -12.17 16.64
C THR A 11 -9.09 -10.71 16.25
N GLU A 12 -8.73 -10.45 14.99
CA GLU A 12 -9.16 -9.24 14.29
C GLU A 12 -9.75 -9.62 12.93
N ARG A 13 -11.01 -10.09 12.99
CA ARG A 13 -11.91 -10.16 11.84
C ARG A 13 -12.29 -8.73 11.41
N LYS A 14 -11.54 -8.11 10.50
CA LYS A 14 -12.05 -7.32 9.35
C LYS A 14 -10.86 -6.79 8.53
N LYS A 15 -10.74 -7.29 7.29
CA LYS A 15 -9.65 -7.07 6.32
C LYS A 15 -8.38 -7.87 6.61
N MET A 16 -8.49 -9.20 6.57
CA MET A 16 -7.44 -10.00 5.95
C MET A 16 -7.21 -9.38 4.56
N VAL A 17 -6.07 -8.72 4.38
CA VAL A 17 -5.50 -8.51 3.06
C VAL A 17 -5.34 -9.91 2.48
N THR A 18 -6.23 -10.32 1.58
CA THR A 18 -6.00 -11.54 0.83
C THR A 18 -4.71 -11.32 0.06
N LEU A 19 -3.67 -12.08 0.42
CA LEU A 19 -2.33 -12.02 -0.20
C LEU A 19 -2.42 -12.09 -1.74
N GLU A 20 -3.47 -12.69 -2.27
CA GLU A 20 -3.80 -12.80 -3.70
C GLU A 20 -3.97 -11.45 -4.42
N HIS A 21 -4.21 -10.34 -3.71
CA HIS A 21 -4.40 -9.01 -4.30
C HIS A 21 -3.29 -8.00 -3.95
N SER A 22 -2.34 -8.36 -3.09
CA SER A 22 -1.23 -7.48 -2.77
C SER A 22 -0.19 -7.51 -3.89
N ILE A 23 0.21 -6.33 -4.37
CA ILE A 23 1.27 -6.21 -5.38
C ILE A 23 2.61 -6.02 -4.68
N ALA A 24 2.67 -5.09 -3.72
CA ALA A 24 3.89 -4.78 -2.98
C ALA A 24 3.56 -4.08 -1.66
N LEU A 25 4.32 -4.40 -0.62
CA LEU A 25 4.32 -3.71 0.66
C LEU A 25 5.78 -3.37 1.01
N LYS A 26 6.06 -2.12 1.33
CA LYS A 26 7.39 -1.70 1.78
C LYS A 26 7.33 -0.61 2.84
N TRP A 27 8.06 -0.82 3.92
CA TRP A 27 8.26 0.16 4.98
C TRP A 27 9.41 1.11 4.67
N SER A 28 9.37 2.31 5.22
CA SER A 28 10.35 3.38 5.07
C SER A 28 11.54 3.26 6.02
N ASP A 29 11.91 2.03 6.40
CA ASP A 29 12.93 1.75 7.40
C ASP A 29 14.25 2.46 7.05
N GLY A 30 14.82 3.20 8.00
CA GLY A 30 16.02 4.02 7.78
C GLY A 30 15.83 5.31 6.95
N VAL A 31 14.62 5.63 6.50
CA VAL A 31 14.32 6.87 5.73
C VAL A 31 13.34 7.76 6.50
N HIS A 32 12.21 7.20 6.93
CA HIS A 32 11.19 7.88 7.75
C HIS A 32 10.84 6.94 8.91
N GLU A 33 11.26 7.27 10.13
CA GLU A 33 11.16 6.33 11.27
C GLU A 33 10.24 6.81 12.40
N ASN A 34 9.88 8.10 12.42
CA ASN A 34 9.11 8.70 13.51
C ASN A 34 7.94 9.56 12.97
N PRO A 35 6.74 8.99 12.81
CA PRO A 35 6.43 7.56 12.83
C PRO A 35 6.90 6.83 11.56
N PRO A 36 7.11 5.50 11.59
CA PRO A 36 7.48 4.74 10.40
C PRO A 36 6.34 4.72 9.39
N LEU A 37 6.66 4.81 8.09
CA LEU A 37 5.68 4.82 7.01
C LEU A 37 5.69 3.50 6.23
N GLY A 38 4.52 3.01 5.86
CA GLY A 38 4.36 1.77 5.10
C GLY A 38 3.56 1.98 3.83
N ALA A 39 4.11 1.71 2.66
CA ALA A 39 3.38 1.84 1.40
C ALA A 39 2.89 0.47 0.94
N HIS A 40 1.59 0.34 0.72
CA HIS A 40 0.94 -0.87 0.25
C HIS A 40 0.20 -0.60 -1.05
N VAL A 41 0.65 -1.28 -2.09
CA VAL A 41 0.00 -1.32 -3.40
C VAL A 41 -0.77 -2.63 -3.52
N PHE A 42 -2.05 -2.54 -3.83
CA PHE A 42 -2.94 -3.71 -3.94
C PHE A 42 -4.00 -3.51 -5.02
N LEU A 43 -4.65 -4.61 -5.40
CA LEU A 43 -5.70 -4.64 -6.39
C LEU A 43 -7.08 -4.70 -5.73
N GLU A 44 -8.03 -3.96 -6.28
CA GLU A 44 -9.45 -4.16 -6.06
C GLU A 44 -10.16 -4.41 -7.39
N PRO A 45 -11.24 -5.21 -7.42
CA PRO A 45 -12.10 -5.28 -8.59
C PRO A 45 -12.60 -3.87 -8.98
N HIS A 46 -12.56 -3.57 -10.28
CA HIS A 46 -13.11 -2.34 -10.83
C HIS A 46 -14.17 -2.69 -11.86
N MET A 47 -15.35 -2.11 -11.73
CA MET A 47 -16.43 -2.23 -12.70
C MET A 47 -16.95 -0.84 -13.01
N ASP A 48 -16.96 -0.47 -14.29
CA ASP A 48 -17.47 0.82 -14.77
C ASP A 48 -18.76 0.68 -15.60
N GLY A 49 -19.42 -0.48 -15.48
CA GLY A 49 -20.68 -0.80 -16.16
C GLY A 49 -20.54 -1.44 -17.53
N ILE A 50 -19.34 -1.41 -18.13
CA ILE A 50 -19.05 -2.00 -19.45
C ILE A 50 -17.85 -2.95 -19.37
N THR A 51 -16.84 -2.61 -18.58
CA THR A 51 -15.60 -3.37 -18.47
C THR A 51 -15.36 -3.86 -17.04
N VAL A 52 -14.79 -5.07 -16.93
CA VAL A 52 -14.27 -5.61 -15.69
C VAL A 52 -12.76 -5.41 -15.70
N GLY A 53 -12.27 -4.56 -14.81
CA GLY A 53 -10.85 -4.25 -14.64
C GLY A 53 -10.37 -4.49 -13.22
N LYS A 54 -9.15 -4.03 -12.95
CA LYS A 54 -8.49 -4.04 -11.65
C LYS A 54 -8.07 -2.61 -11.32
N SER A 55 -8.62 -2.08 -10.24
CA SER A 55 -8.21 -0.81 -9.66
C SER A 55 -6.93 -1.04 -8.87
N VAL A 56 -5.85 -0.35 -9.23
CA VAL A 56 -4.62 -0.33 -8.45
C VAL A 56 -4.77 0.71 -7.36
N ARG A 57 -4.69 0.26 -6.12
CA ARG A 57 -4.84 1.07 -4.92
C ARG A 57 -3.50 1.27 -4.24
N LEU A 58 -3.27 2.47 -3.73
CA LEU A 58 -2.19 2.80 -2.81
C LEU A 58 -2.78 3.21 -1.46
N ARG A 59 -2.28 2.58 -0.40
CA ARG A 59 -2.47 3.04 0.97
C ARG A 59 -1.11 3.24 1.62
N ILE A 60 -0.94 4.36 2.31
CA ILE A 60 0.22 4.65 3.13
C ILE A 60 -0.20 4.52 4.59
N TYR A 61 0.43 3.60 5.31
CA TYR A 61 0.32 3.42 6.75
C TYR A 61 1.28 4.37 7.48
N ILE A 62 0.85 4.87 8.62
CA ILE A 62 1.59 5.80 9.48
C ILE A 62 1.62 5.14 10.87
N GLY A 63 2.79 4.63 11.26
CA GLY A 63 2.97 3.73 12.40
C GLY A 63 2.77 2.26 12.03
N ARG A 64 3.30 1.34 12.87
CA ARG A 64 3.19 -0.12 12.68
C ARG A 64 2.13 -0.78 13.57
N GLU A 65 2.01 -0.33 14.82
CA GLU A 65 1.18 -1.00 15.85
C GLU A 65 -0.30 -0.58 15.76
N GLN A 66 -0.57 0.71 15.64
CA GLN A 66 -1.91 1.26 15.42
C GLN A 66 -1.86 2.18 14.21
N PRO A 67 -1.76 1.60 12.99
CA PRO A 67 -1.47 2.37 11.80
C PRO A 67 -2.65 3.28 11.46
N GLN A 68 -2.42 4.58 11.53
CA GLN A 68 -3.23 5.54 10.78
C GLN A 68 -2.93 5.38 9.28
N PHE A 69 -3.79 5.89 8.41
CA PHE A 69 -3.53 5.78 6.98
C PHE A 69 -3.81 7.06 6.21
N TYR A 70 -3.08 7.18 5.09
CA TYR A 70 -3.26 8.15 4.04
C TYR A 70 -3.54 7.40 2.73
N MET A 71 -4.48 7.91 1.93
CA MET A 71 -4.74 7.42 0.58
C MET A 71 -4.74 8.61 -0.38
N PRO A 72 -4.04 8.53 -1.53
CA PRO A 72 -4.15 9.57 -2.54
C PRO A 72 -5.56 9.59 -3.14
N GLY A 73 -6.12 10.78 -3.32
CA GLY A 73 -7.50 10.93 -3.81
C GLY A 73 -8.54 10.36 -2.84
N ARG A 74 -9.73 10.01 -3.34
CA ARG A 74 -10.85 9.56 -2.50
C ARG A 74 -10.69 8.13 -1.97
N ILE A 75 -10.07 7.29 -2.78
CA ILE A 75 -10.09 5.83 -2.63
C ILE A 75 -8.71 5.21 -2.88
N GLY A 76 -7.64 6.02 -2.94
CA GLY A 76 -6.28 5.53 -3.17
C GLY A 76 -6.02 5.00 -4.57
N GLN A 77 -6.93 5.22 -5.54
CA GLN A 77 -6.71 4.74 -6.91
C GLN A 77 -5.54 5.47 -7.55
N ILE A 78 -4.56 4.72 -8.04
CA ILE A 78 -3.43 5.24 -8.82
C ILE A 78 -3.47 4.79 -10.28
N ASP A 79 -4.23 3.74 -10.60
CA ASP A 79 -4.39 3.22 -11.97
C ASP A 79 -5.63 2.31 -12.09
N VAL A 80 -6.05 2.01 -13.32
CA VAL A 80 -7.02 0.95 -13.65
C VAL A 80 -6.50 0.18 -14.86
N LEU A 81 -6.38 -1.13 -14.70
CA LEU A 81 -5.82 -2.01 -15.73
C LEU A 81 -6.76 -3.19 -15.98
N SER A 82 -6.78 -3.69 -17.20
CA SER A 82 -7.61 -4.86 -17.57
C SER A 82 -7.07 -6.15 -16.95
N ASN A 83 -5.80 -6.19 -16.55
CA ASN A 83 -5.10 -7.42 -16.19
C ASN A 83 -4.16 -7.27 -14.96
N PRO A 84 -4.21 -8.19 -13.96
CA PRO A 84 -3.32 -8.16 -12.80
C PRO A 84 -1.81 -8.22 -13.11
N GLN A 85 -1.36 -9.01 -14.10
CA GLN A 85 0.08 -9.12 -14.37
C GLN A 85 0.68 -7.80 -14.87
N GLU A 86 -0.10 -7.00 -15.61
CA GLU A 86 0.32 -5.67 -16.01
C GLU A 86 0.47 -4.74 -14.81
N ALA A 87 -0.45 -4.84 -13.84
CA ALA A 87 -0.39 -4.06 -12.61
C ALA A 87 0.87 -4.37 -11.80
N VAL A 88 1.22 -5.65 -11.64
CA VAL A 88 2.46 -6.06 -10.97
C VAL A 88 3.68 -5.50 -11.69
N ARG A 89 3.75 -5.61 -13.03
CA ARG A 89 4.88 -5.09 -13.81
C ARG A 89 5.06 -3.58 -13.64
N LYS A 90 3.97 -2.82 -13.64
CA LYS A 90 4.00 -1.35 -13.54
C LYS A 90 4.26 -0.86 -12.12
N TRP A 91 3.68 -1.51 -11.12
CA TRP A 91 3.49 -0.93 -9.78
C TRP A 91 4.22 -1.66 -8.64
N ARG A 92 4.90 -2.79 -8.88
CA ARG A 92 5.63 -3.54 -7.82
C ARG A 92 6.77 -2.77 -7.16
N ASN A 93 7.35 -1.79 -7.86
CA ASN A 93 8.52 -1.08 -7.39
C ASN A 93 8.08 0.03 -6.44
N ILE A 94 8.45 -0.11 -5.16
CA ILE A 94 8.23 0.90 -4.12
C ILE A 94 9.59 1.39 -3.62
N GLU A 95 9.74 2.71 -3.59
CA GLU A 95 10.95 3.35 -3.10
C GLU A 95 10.58 4.52 -2.18
N TRP A 96 11.06 4.44 -0.94
CA TRP A 96 11.02 5.54 0.00
C TRP A 96 12.29 6.37 -0.14
N ARG A 97 12.11 7.67 -0.32
CA ARG A 97 13.18 8.66 -0.38
C ARG A 97 12.90 9.77 0.61
N LYS A 98 13.90 10.63 0.84
CA LYS A 98 13.78 11.75 1.80
C LYS A 98 12.64 12.72 1.43
N ASP A 99 12.38 12.88 0.14
CA ASP A 99 11.33 13.76 -0.39
C ASP A 99 9.94 13.10 -0.43
N GLY A 100 9.85 11.78 -0.37
CA GLY A 100 8.57 11.08 -0.27
C GLY A 100 8.57 9.66 -0.80
N LEU A 101 7.38 9.23 -1.21
CA LEU A 101 7.12 7.89 -1.73
C LEU A 101 7.11 7.91 -3.26
N HIS A 102 7.94 7.06 -3.87
CA HIS A 102 7.97 6.80 -5.29
C HIS A 102 7.41 5.41 -5.55
N VAL A 103 6.39 5.32 -6.40
CA VAL A 103 5.70 4.06 -6.73
C VAL A 103 5.67 3.87 -8.24
N GLY A 104 6.04 2.65 -8.65
CA GLY A 104 6.09 2.23 -10.04
C GLY A 104 7.23 2.88 -10.82
N VAL A 105 7.65 2.20 -11.88
CA VAL A 105 8.76 2.64 -12.75
C VAL A 105 8.32 2.60 -14.21
N ASP A 106 8.68 3.66 -14.94
CA ASP A 106 8.58 3.76 -16.39
C ASP A 106 9.95 4.13 -16.97
N GLY A 107 10.70 3.13 -17.43
CA GLY A 107 12.11 3.30 -17.76
C GLY A 107 12.90 3.78 -16.53
N ASN A 108 13.40 5.02 -16.58
CA ASN A 108 14.15 5.64 -15.47
C ASN A 108 13.31 6.61 -14.63
N ARG A 109 12.00 6.72 -14.88
CA ARG A 109 11.11 7.69 -14.21
C ARG A 109 10.16 7.01 -13.24
N THR A 110 9.88 7.69 -12.14
CA THR A 110 8.80 7.31 -11.21
C THR A 110 7.45 7.53 -11.87
N ARG A 111 6.54 6.55 -11.76
CA ARG A 111 5.17 6.67 -12.30
C ARG A 111 4.27 7.52 -11.39
N PHE A 112 4.36 7.30 -10.09
CA PHE A 112 3.53 8.01 -9.11
C PHE A 112 4.35 8.45 -7.91
N PHE A 113 4.20 9.72 -7.51
CA PHE A 113 4.95 10.33 -6.42
C PHE A 113 4.00 10.92 -5.38
N VAL A 114 4.24 10.60 -4.11
CA VAL A 114 3.57 11.24 -2.97
C VAL A 114 4.62 11.98 -2.15
N PRO A 115 4.60 13.33 -2.14
CA PRO A 115 5.52 14.10 -1.31
C PRO A 115 5.32 13.79 0.17
N HIS A 116 6.41 13.62 0.92
CA HIS A 116 6.36 13.33 2.35
C HIS A 116 5.50 14.35 3.11
N ALA A 117 5.64 15.64 2.78
CA ALA A 117 4.88 16.74 3.40
C ALA A 117 3.34 16.65 3.24
N LYS A 118 2.86 15.87 2.25
CA LYS A 118 1.44 15.61 2.00
C LYS A 118 0.92 14.36 2.71
N ILE A 119 1.81 13.49 3.19
CA ILE A 119 1.43 12.27 3.92
C ILE A 119 0.99 12.69 5.31
N ARG A 120 -0.32 12.70 5.52
CA ARG A 120 -0.95 13.03 6.80
C ARG A 120 -2.06 12.04 7.06
N PRO A 121 -2.31 11.67 8.32
CA PRO A 121 -3.44 10.82 8.67
C PRO A 121 -4.75 11.36 8.09
N MET A 122 -5.55 10.50 7.47
CA MET A 122 -6.93 10.87 7.14
C MET A 122 -7.69 11.04 8.46
N ILE A 123 -8.20 12.24 8.71
CA ILE A 123 -9.10 12.50 9.83
C ILE A 123 -10.45 11.88 9.44
N GLN A 124 -10.90 10.90 10.23
CA GLN A 124 -12.25 10.33 10.12
C GLN A 124 -13.29 11.26 10.76
#